data_AF-A0A1V5W3W9-F1
#
_entry.id   AF-A0A1V5W3W9-F1
#
_cell.length_a   1.000
_cell.length_b   1.000
_cell.length_c   1.000
_cell.angle_alpha   90.00
_cell.angle_beta   90.00
_cell.angle_gamma   90.00
#
_symmetry.space_group_name_H-M   'P 1'
#
loop_
_entity.id
_entity.type
_entity.pdbx_description
1 polymer ?
#
loop_
_entity_poly.entity_id
_entity_poly.type
_entity_poly.pdbx_seq_one_letter_code
_entity_poly.pdbx_strand_id
1 'polypeptide(L)'
;MKRNIYISIITFITVFTISSCEFLEQLAGENLDELTTEQVIQGLKTALEIGTDSSATTLSARDGYYKNSLLKIPLPDEAQQVRMQVVALVNNVPGLAEYFNLDEKFEDVVESINRAAEEAAKDAKPIFVDAITGITIDQGWDILNGVNPLSQMKSEGFDSTAATGYFKEVTFSPLQGLFAPKIDAQLNKDLGLGFSANQAWSSLRNAINTALNTIEGNFLLNTLYQSSGYTVNRISQESIGDFATEKALNGLFYKVGEEEKKIRKNPYIWAEDIIQKVFGSVYVK
;
A
#
# COMPACT_ATOMS: atom_id res chain seq x y z
N MET A 1 -1.80 -71.32 46.17
CA MET A 1 -3.25 -71.53 46.41
C MET A 1 -3.94 -70.17 46.27
N LYS A 2 -4.82 -70.00 45.26
CA LYS A 2 -6.06 -69.17 45.18
C LYS A 2 -6.01 -67.72 45.78
N ARG A 3 -6.46 -66.62 45.16
CA ARG A 3 -7.54 -66.35 44.17
C ARG A 3 -7.51 -64.86 43.75
N ASN A 4 -7.94 -64.57 42.53
CA ASN A 4 -8.16 -63.26 41.89
C ASN A 4 -9.05 -62.28 42.69
N ILE A 5 -8.95 -60.97 42.42
CA ILE A 5 -10.09 -60.04 42.18
C ILE A 5 -9.58 -58.78 41.43
N TYR A 6 -10.23 -58.48 40.32
CA TYR A 6 -10.09 -57.28 39.48
C TYR A 6 -11.04 -56.19 40.01
N ILE A 7 -10.60 -54.93 40.07
CA ILE A 7 -11.50 -53.76 40.08
C ILE A 7 -10.92 -52.68 39.16
N SER A 8 -11.63 -52.46 38.07
CA SER A 8 -11.53 -51.34 37.12
C SER A 8 -11.74 -49.99 37.80
N ILE A 9 -11.03 -48.95 37.35
CA ILE A 9 -11.59 -47.61 37.11
C ILE A 9 -10.88 -47.07 35.86
N ILE A 10 -11.62 -47.06 34.76
CA ILE A 10 -11.31 -46.35 33.51
C ILE A 10 -11.88 -44.95 33.70
N THR A 11 -11.02 -43.94 33.74
CA THR A 11 -11.46 -42.54 33.74
C THR A 11 -11.59 -42.08 32.29
N PHE A 12 -12.82 -41.69 31.96
CA PHE A 12 -13.37 -41.32 30.67
C PHE A 12 -12.68 -40.06 30.11
N ILE A 13 -11.87 -40.21 29.05
CA ILE A 13 -11.46 -39.11 28.17
C ILE A 13 -12.41 -39.14 26.98
N THR A 14 -13.49 -38.36 27.06
CA THR A 14 -14.35 -38.08 25.91
C THR A 14 -13.63 -37.15 24.95
N VAL A 15 -13.22 -37.76 23.85
CA VAL A 15 -12.84 -37.12 22.58
C VAL A 15 -14.01 -36.27 22.09
N PHE A 16 -13.84 -34.95 22.13
CA PHE A 16 -14.74 -33.98 21.50
C PHE A 16 -14.13 -33.59 20.16
N THR A 17 -14.26 -34.44 19.14
CA THR A 17 -13.77 -34.16 17.77
C THR A 17 -14.75 -34.67 16.73
N ILE A 18 -16.01 -34.24 16.76
CA ILE A 18 -16.94 -34.50 15.65
C ILE A 18 -18.03 -33.44 15.62
N SER A 19 -17.82 -32.35 14.89
CA SER A 19 -18.91 -31.46 14.44
C SER A 19 -18.58 -30.72 13.14
N SER A 20 -17.32 -30.69 12.69
CA SER A 20 -16.94 -30.04 11.43
C SER A 20 -17.09 -30.94 10.19
N CYS A 21 -17.14 -32.26 10.37
CA CYS A 21 -17.24 -33.20 9.25
C CYS A 21 -18.69 -33.44 8.80
N GLU A 22 -19.65 -33.36 9.71
CA GLU A 22 -21.07 -33.57 9.42
C GLU A 22 -21.66 -32.42 8.58
N PHE A 23 -21.17 -31.19 8.79
CA PHE A 23 -21.49 -30.04 7.93
C PHE A 23 -20.96 -30.22 6.50
N LEU A 24 -19.74 -30.78 6.34
CA LEU A 24 -19.15 -31.05 5.03
C LEU A 24 -19.83 -32.22 4.30
N GLU A 25 -20.24 -33.28 5.00
CA GLU A 25 -21.01 -34.37 4.40
C GLU A 25 -22.42 -33.93 4.00
N GLN A 26 -23.04 -33.04 4.78
CA GLN A 26 -24.34 -32.45 4.44
C GLN A 26 -24.25 -31.48 3.25
N LEU A 27 -23.12 -30.80 3.07
CA LEU A 27 -22.84 -30.00 1.86
C LEU A 27 -22.39 -30.85 0.66
N ALA A 28 -21.85 -32.04 0.88
CA ALA A 28 -21.41 -32.96 -0.18
C ALA A 28 -22.54 -33.88 -0.70
N GLY A 29 -23.68 -33.94 -0.02
CA GLY A 29 -24.81 -34.81 -0.33
C GLY A 29 -25.84 -34.25 -1.33
N GLU A 30 -25.82 -32.95 -1.59
CA GLU A 30 -26.49 -32.35 -2.75
C GLU A 30 -25.43 -32.13 -3.81
N ASN A 31 -25.71 -32.48 -5.08
CA ASN A 31 -24.79 -32.33 -6.21
C ASN A 31 -23.96 -31.04 -6.10
N LEU A 32 -22.73 -31.15 -5.63
CA LEU A 32 -21.65 -30.23 -5.97
C LEU A 32 -21.35 -30.54 -7.44
N ASP A 33 -22.25 -30.07 -8.33
CA ASP A 33 -21.92 -29.94 -9.74
C ASP A 33 -20.54 -29.28 -9.78
N GLU A 34 -19.62 -29.94 -10.48
CA GLU A 34 -18.25 -29.47 -10.70
C GLU A 34 -18.29 -27.96 -10.98
N LEU A 35 -17.68 -27.16 -10.10
CA LEU A 35 -17.78 -25.69 -10.16
C LEU A 35 -17.53 -25.23 -11.59
N THR A 36 -18.46 -24.45 -12.16
CA THR A 36 -18.28 -23.99 -13.54
C THR A 36 -17.11 -23.02 -13.59
N THR A 37 -16.48 -22.93 -14.75
CA THR A 37 -15.41 -21.97 -15.03
C THR A 37 -15.80 -20.55 -14.60
N GLU A 38 -17.03 -20.14 -14.87
CA GLU A 38 -17.56 -18.82 -14.52
C GLU A 38 -17.64 -18.61 -13.01
N GLN A 39 -18.05 -19.64 -12.25
CA GLN A 39 -18.12 -19.56 -10.79
C GLN A 39 -16.73 -19.41 -10.16
N VAL A 40 -15.73 -20.12 -10.70
CA VAL A 40 -14.33 -20.00 -10.25
C VAL A 40 -13.81 -18.58 -10.49
N ILE A 41 -14.02 -18.03 -11.69
CA ILE A 41 -13.56 -16.69 -12.02
C ILE A 41 -14.33 -15.63 -11.22
N GLN A 42 -15.63 -15.81 -10.98
CA GLN A 42 -16.40 -14.90 -10.13
C GLN A 42 -15.87 -14.88 -8.70
N GLY A 43 -15.52 -16.05 -8.15
CA GLY A 43 -14.90 -16.13 -6.83
C GLY A 43 -13.56 -15.42 -6.77
N LEU A 44 -12.70 -15.60 -7.78
CA LEU A 44 -11.45 -14.85 -7.91
C LEU A 44 -11.71 -13.33 -7.88
N LYS A 45 -12.64 -12.83 -8.70
CA LYS A 45 -12.99 -11.41 -8.76
C LYS A 45 -13.43 -10.87 -7.40
N THR A 46 -14.31 -11.59 -6.71
CA THR A 46 -14.78 -11.19 -5.37
C THR A 46 -13.64 -11.14 -4.35
N ALA A 47 -12.72 -12.11 -4.38
CA ALA A 47 -11.55 -12.08 -3.49
C ALA A 47 -10.65 -10.85 -3.76
N LEU A 48 -10.40 -10.55 -5.04
CA LEU A 48 -9.61 -9.39 -5.45
C LEU A 48 -10.28 -8.06 -5.08
N GLU A 49 -11.61 -7.99 -5.16
CA GLU A 49 -12.37 -6.82 -4.72
C GLU A 49 -12.21 -6.58 -3.22
N ILE A 50 -12.31 -7.64 -2.41
CA ILE A 50 -12.07 -7.54 -0.96
C ILE A 50 -10.62 -7.13 -0.67
N GLY A 51 -9.64 -7.68 -1.38
CA GLY A 51 -8.22 -7.35 -1.18
C GLY A 51 -7.90 -5.89 -1.52
N THR A 52 -8.44 -5.39 -2.64
CA THR A 52 -8.25 -3.99 -3.07
C THR A 52 -9.01 -3.02 -2.17
N ASP A 53 -10.23 -3.36 -1.75
CA ASP A 53 -11.02 -2.57 -0.79
C ASP A 53 -10.36 -2.49 0.59
N SER A 54 -9.88 -3.62 1.11
CA SER A 54 -9.11 -3.69 2.36
C SER A 54 -7.85 -2.82 2.29
N SER A 55 -7.17 -2.84 1.15
CA SER A 55 -5.97 -2.03 0.92
C SER A 55 -6.28 -0.53 0.93
N ALA A 56 -7.27 -0.09 0.14
CA ALA A 56 -7.69 1.30 0.09
C ALA A 56 -8.22 1.79 1.45
N THR A 57 -9.02 0.97 2.15
CA THR A 57 -9.55 1.29 3.48
C THR A 57 -8.44 1.41 4.53
N THR A 58 -7.47 0.49 4.52
CA THR A 58 -6.34 0.54 5.45
C THR A 58 -5.50 1.80 5.24
N LEU A 59 -5.24 2.15 3.98
CA LEU A 59 -4.37 3.27 3.62
C LEU A 59 -5.06 4.63 3.70
N SER A 60 -6.38 4.67 3.59
CA SER A 60 -7.15 5.91 3.77
C SER A 60 -7.45 6.23 5.23
N ALA A 61 -7.25 5.26 6.13
CA ALA A 61 -7.33 5.49 7.56
C ALA A 61 -6.22 6.43 8.02
N ARG A 62 -6.48 7.18 9.09
CA ARG A 62 -5.45 7.99 9.74
C ARG A 62 -4.29 7.10 10.16
N ASP A 63 -3.07 7.54 9.83
CA ASP A 63 -1.82 6.83 10.06
C ASP A 63 -1.64 5.57 9.21
N GLY A 64 -2.49 5.35 8.21
CA GLY A 64 -2.38 4.26 7.23
C GLY A 64 -1.07 4.32 6.44
N TYR A 65 -0.59 5.54 6.15
CA TYR A 65 0.76 5.78 5.62
C TYR A 65 1.71 6.26 6.72
N TYR A 66 1.35 7.32 7.48
CA TYR A 66 2.33 8.05 8.29
C TYR A 66 3.05 7.21 9.37
N LYS A 67 2.35 6.30 10.06
CA LYS A 67 2.95 5.42 11.08
C LYS A 67 3.34 4.04 10.54
N ASN A 68 3.06 3.77 9.27
CA ASN A 68 3.45 2.53 8.64
C ASN A 68 4.91 2.65 8.19
N SER A 69 5.85 1.99 8.88
CA SER A 69 7.29 2.12 8.58
C SER A 69 7.69 1.73 7.15
N LEU A 70 6.89 0.90 6.47
CA LEU A 70 7.14 0.49 5.09
C LEU A 70 6.51 1.43 4.06
N LEU A 71 5.44 2.14 4.45
CA LEU A 71 4.62 2.95 3.55
C LEU A 71 4.67 4.44 3.83
N LYS A 72 5.30 4.86 4.95
CA LYS A 72 5.52 6.27 5.29
C LYS A 72 6.25 6.91 4.12
N ILE A 73 5.61 7.91 3.53
CA ILE A 73 6.17 8.70 2.44
C ILE A 73 7.15 9.68 3.06
N PRO A 74 8.47 9.58 2.78
CA PRO A 74 9.45 10.51 3.32
C PRO A 74 9.43 11.84 2.55
N LEU A 75 10.25 12.82 2.95
CA LEU A 75 10.59 13.92 2.03
C LEU A 75 11.32 13.36 0.80
N PRO A 76 11.24 14.05 -0.36
CA PRO A 76 12.13 13.80 -1.49
C PRO A 76 13.61 13.82 -1.08
N ASP A 77 14.43 13.02 -1.76
CA ASP A 77 15.85 12.83 -1.41
C ASP A 77 16.62 14.16 -1.38
N GLU A 78 16.30 15.09 -2.27
CA GLU A 78 16.91 16.42 -2.31
C GLU A 78 16.56 17.24 -1.06
N ALA A 79 15.32 17.16 -0.58
CA ALA A 79 14.93 17.79 0.69
C ALA A 79 15.56 17.09 1.90
N GLN A 80 15.73 15.77 1.88
CA GLN A 80 16.42 15.05 2.95
C GLN A 80 17.89 15.46 3.06
N GLN A 81 18.58 15.62 1.93
CA GLN A 81 19.96 16.10 1.93
C GLN A 81 20.09 17.49 2.55
N VAL A 82 19.17 18.39 2.22
CA VAL A 82 19.15 19.74 2.79
C VAL A 82 18.84 19.70 4.27
N ARG A 83 17.83 18.91 4.68
CA ARG A 83 17.51 18.69 6.09
C ARG A 83 18.76 18.28 6.86
N MET A 84 19.47 17.24 6.41
CA MET A 84 20.65 16.73 7.11
C MET A 84 21.71 17.83 7.31
N GLN A 85 21.97 18.64 6.29
CA GLN A 85 22.98 19.70 6.37
C GLN A 85 22.52 20.85 7.28
N VAL A 86 21.29 21.34 7.12
CA VAL A 86 20.77 22.47 7.88
C VAL A 86 20.60 22.11 9.36
N VAL A 87 20.05 20.93 9.66
CA VAL A 87 19.89 20.44 11.04
C VAL A 87 21.26 20.24 11.69
N ALA A 88 22.24 19.66 11.00
CA ALA A 88 23.60 19.53 11.53
C ALA A 88 24.23 20.89 11.88
N LEU A 89 24.08 21.89 11.00
CA LEU A 89 24.59 23.25 11.25
C LEU A 89 23.90 23.89 12.46
N VAL A 90 22.56 23.80 12.53
CA VAL A 90 21.78 24.38 13.63
C VAL A 90 22.10 23.73 14.97
N ASN A 91 22.28 22.41 14.99
CA ASN A 91 22.62 21.67 16.21
C ASN A 91 24.02 22.00 16.75
N ASN A 92 24.93 22.50 15.91
CA ASN A 92 26.26 22.94 16.32
C ASN A 92 26.28 24.32 17.00
N VAL A 93 25.15 25.05 17.02
CA VAL A 93 25.07 26.35 17.65
C VAL A 93 24.13 26.32 18.86
N PRO A 94 24.62 26.57 20.09
CA PRO A 94 23.79 26.53 21.29
C PRO A 94 22.57 27.45 21.21
N GLY A 95 21.40 26.94 21.61
CA GLY A 95 20.12 27.68 21.64
C GLY A 95 19.40 27.79 20.29
N LEU A 96 20.09 27.59 19.15
CA LEU A 96 19.48 27.70 17.83
C LEU A 96 18.60 26.50 17.47
N ALA A 97 18.98 25.29 17.87
CA ALA A 97 18.18 24.09 17.67
C ALA A 97 16.80 24.17 18.34
N GLU A 98 16.76 24.63 19.59
CA GLU A 98 15.50 24.83 20.32
C GLU A 98 14.67 25.97 19.74
N TYR A 99 15.32 27.06 19.33
CA TYR A 99 14.64 28.22 18.74
C TYR A 99 13.93 27.89 17.42
N PHE A 100 14.60 27.18 16.51
CA PHE A 100 14.03 26.88 15.20
C PHE A 100 13.25 25.57 15.15
N ASN A 101 13.62 24.59 15.98
CA ASN A 101 13.02 23.25 16.05
C ASN A 101 12.79 22.63 14.66
N LEU A 102 13.82 22.69 13.82
CA LEU A 102 13.69 22.35 12.40
C LEU A 102 13.30 20.89 12.16
N ASP A 103 13.74 19.97 13.02
CA ASP A 103 13.35 18.56 12.91
C ASP A 103 11.83 18.38 12.97
N GLU A 104 11.16 19.04 13.90
CA GLU A 104 9.70 19.01 13.98
C GLU A 104 9.07 19.62 12.73
N LYS A 105 9.61 20.74 12.22
CA LYS A 105 9.08 21.41 11.02
C LYS A 105 9.22 20.55 9.77
N PHE A 106 10.30 19.78 9.65
CA PHE A 106 10.43 18.79 8.58
C PHE A 106 9.45 17.62 8.76
N GLU A 107 9.24 17.14 9.99
CA GLU A 107 8.25 16.10 10.26
C GLU A 107 6.81 16.58 10.02
N ASP A 108 6.49 17.87 10.23
CA ASP A 108 5.19 18.47 9.91
C ASP A 108 4.90 18.37 8.39
N VAL A 109 5.92 18.62 7.55
CA VAL A 109 5.81 18.47 6.09
C VAL A 109 5.64 16.99 5.72
N VAL A 110 6.42 16.09 6.34
CA VAL A 110 6.28 14.65 6.13
C VAL A 110 4.90 14.17 6.52
N GLU A 111 4.36 14.59 7.67
CA GLU A 111 3.01 14.26 8.08
C GLU A 111 2.01 14.76 7.04
N SER A 112 2.12 16.01 6.58
CA SER A 112 1.25 16.57 5.55
C SER A 112 1.23 15.74 4.25
N ILE A 113 2.39 15.26 3.80
CA ILE A 113 2.50 14.37 2.62
C ILE A 113 1.75 13.07 2.84
N ASN A 114 1.90 12.46 4.02
CA ASN A 114 1.23 11.21 4.32
C ASN A 114 -0.29 11.41 4.50
N ARG A 115 -0.73 12.51 5.13
CA ARG A 115 -2.15 12.86 5.21
C ARG A 115 -2.77 13.08 3.83
N ALA A 116 -2.01 13.64 2.89
CA ALA A 116 -2.44 13.80 1.50
C ALA A 116 -2.66 12.45 0.82
N ALA A 117 -1.75 11.49 1.01
CA ALA A 117 -1.91 10.14 0.51
C ALA A 117 -3.10 9.40 1.14
N GLU A 118 -3.30 9.54 2.46
CA GLU A 118 -4.45 8.98 3.19
C GLU A 118 -5.76 9.55 2.64
N GLU A 119 -5.83 10.86 2.40
CA GLU A 119 -7.02 11.50 1.84
C GLU A 119 -7.33 10.99 0.42
N ALA A 120 -6.32 10.90 -0.45
CA ALA A 120 -6.50 10.45 -1.82
C ALA A 120 -6.91 8.97 -1.91
N ALA A 121 -6.40 8.12 -1.01
CA ALA A 121 -6.70 6.69 -0.99
C ALA A 121 -8.19 6.36 -0.76
N LYS A 122 -8.98 7.28 -0.18
CA LYS A 122 -10.42 7.10 0.07
C LYS A 122 -11.20 6.81 -1.20
N ASP A 123 -10.74 7.35 -2.32
CA ASP A 123 -11.47 7.31 -3.59
C ASP A 123 -10.91 6.25 -4.55
N ALA A 124 -9.96 5.42 -4.14
CA ALA A 124 -9.32 4.43 -5.01
C ALA A 124 -10.25 3.27 -5.41
N LYS A 125 -11.24 2.95 -4.57
CA LYS A 125 -12.09 1.75 -4.71
C LYS A 125 -12.78 1.62 -6.07
N PRO A 126 -13.45 2.64 -6.63
CA PRO A 126 -14.17 2.50 -7.89
C PRO A 126 -13.26 2.08 -9.06
N ILE A 127 -12.02 2.58 -9.10
CA ILE A 127 -11.08 2.26 -10.17
C ILE A 127 -10.66 0.78 -10.13
N PHE A 128 -10.49 0.21 -8.93
CA PHE A 128 -10.23 -1.23 -8.82
C PHE A 128 -11.45 -2.06 -9.17
N VAL A 129 -12.65 -1.65 -8.73
CA VAL A 129 -13.90 -2.35 -9.08
C VAL A 129 -14.08 -2.39 -10.61
N ASP A 130 -13.86 -1.26 -11.29
CA ASP A 130 -13.93 -1.18 -12.76
C ASP A 130 -12.92 -2.13 -13.42
N ALA A 131 -11.68 -2.17 -12.93
CA ALA A 131 -10.66 -3.09 -13.45
C ALA A 131 -11.01 -4.56 -13.21
N ILE A 132 -11.51 -4.91 -12.02
CA ILE A 132 -11.87 -6.28 -11.62
C ILE A 132 -13.06 -6.78 -12.43
N THR A 133 -14.09 -5.94 -12.58
CA THR A 133 -15.28 -6.28 -13.38
C THR A 133 -14.89 -6.53 -14.84
N GLY A 134 -13.95 -5.76 -15.38
CA GLY A 134 -13.40 -5.89 -16.73
C GLY A 134 -12.53 -7.13 -17.02
N ILE A 135 -12.10 -7.89 -16.00
CA ILE A 135 -11.30 -9.12 -16.20
C ILE A 135 -12.11 -10.15 -17.00
N THR A 136 -11.57 -10.66 -18.11
CA THR A 136 -12.21 -11.75 -18.87
C THR A 136 -12.01 -13.11 -18.20
N ILE A 137 -12.73 -14.14 -18.66
CA ILE A 137 -12.56 -15.52 -18.14
C ILE A 137 -11.11 -15.99 -18.33
N ASP A 138 -10.55 -15.81 -19.53
CA ASP A 138 -9.17 -16.22 -19.84
C ASP A 138 -8.14 -15.49 -18.98
N GLN A 139 -8.29 -14.16 -18.82
CA GLN A 139 -7.43 -13.36 -17.95
C GLN A 139 -7.56 -13.77 -16.47
N GLY A 140 -8.76 -14.14 -16.04
CA GLY A 140 -9.01 -14.67 -14.71
C GLY A 140 -8.24 -15.98 -14.48
N TRP A 141 -8.18 -16.86 -15.47
CA TRP A 141 -7.38 -18.08 -15.41
C TRP A 141 -5.88 -17.79 -15.36
N ASP A 142 -5.39 -16.85 -16.16
CA ASP A 142 -4.00 -16.42 -16.10
C ASP A 142 -3.65 -15.95 -14.67
N ILE A 143 -4.46 -15.04 -14.12
CA ILE A 143 -4.27 -14.50 -12.77
C ILE A 143 -4.32 -15.61 -11.72
N LEU A 144 -5.30 -16.54 -11.80
CA LEU A 144 -5.41 -17.67 -10.88
C LEU A 144 -4.13 -18.52 -10.89
N ASN A 145 -3.59 -18.77 -12.08
CA ASN A 145 -2.36 -19.52 -12.31
C ASN A 145 -1.07 -18.71 -12.07
N GLY A 146 -1.19 -17.48 -11.55
CA GLY A 146 -0.05 -16.64 -11.20
C GLY A 146 0.61 -15.95 -12.40
N VAL A 147 -0.09 -15.85 -13.53
CA VAL A 147 0.35 -15.16 -14.75
C VAL A 147 -0.33 -13.79 -14.81
N ASN A 148 0.47 -12.73 -14.99
CA ASN A 148 -0.10 -11.42 -15.34
C ASN A 148 -0.53 -11.46 -16.82
N PRO A 149 -1.83 -11.30 -17.15
CA PRO A 149 -2.32 -11.46 -18.51
C PRO A 149 -1.79 -10.42 -19.50
N LEU A 150 -1.27 -9.28 -19.05
CA LEU A 150 -0.80 -8.21 -19.93
C LEU A 150 0.70 -8.28 -20.22
N SER A 151 1.52 -8.61 -19.23
CA SER A 151 2.97 -8.76 -19.40
C SER A 151 3.43 -10.21 -19.60
N GLN A 152 2.54 -11.19 -19.40
CA GLN A 152 2.83 -12.63 -19.45
C GLN A 152 3.93 -13.06 -18.48
N MET A 153 4.23 -12.23 -17.47
CA MET A 153 5.15 -12.55 -16.40
C MET A 153 4.46 -13.51 -15.43
N LYS A 154 5.11 -14.66 -15.20
CA LYS A 154 4.66 -15.64 -14.21
C LYS A 154 5.34 -15.40 -12.87
N SER A 155 4.54 -15.29 -11.83
CA SER A 155 4.98 -15.32 -10.44
C SER A 155 4.41 -16.60 -9.82
N GLU A 156 5.28 -17.54 -9.47
CA GLU A 156 4.91 -18.84 -8.93
C GLU A 156 4.87 -18.83 -7.41
N GLY A 157 4.01 -19.66 -6.81
CA GLY A 157 3.91 -19.82 -5.36
C GLY A 157 2.82 -18.97 -4.70
N PHE A 158 2.69 -19.14 -3.38
CA PHE A 158 1.69 -18.44 -2.57
C PHE A 158 1.96 -16.93 -2.42
N ASP A 159 3.16 -16.48 -2.78
CA ASP A 159 3.57 -15.08 -2.79
C ASP A 159 3.37 -14.39 -4.15
N SER A 160 2.71 -15.06 -5.10
CA SER A 160 2.39 -14.52 -6.41
C SER A 160 1.57 -13.23 -6.33
N THR A 161 1.99 -12.22 -7.10
CA THR A 161 1.34 -10.91 -7.20
C THR A 161 0.86 -10.61 -8.63
N ALA A 162 0.39 -11.63 -9.34
CA ALA A 162 -0.03 -11.52 -10.72
C ALA A 162 -1.20 -10.55 -10.90
N ALA A 163 -2.20 -10.59 -10.00
CA ALA A 163 -3.33 -9.66 -10.06
C ALA A 163 -2.87 -8.22 -9.77
N THR A 164 -1.98 -8.05 -8.80
CA THR A 164 -1.39 -6.74 -8.46
C THR A 164 -0.62 -6.15 -9.64
N GLY A 165 0.17 -6.96 -10.34
CA GLY A 165 0.86 -6.56 -11.56
C GLY A 165 -0.11 -6.09 -12.64
N TYR A 166 -1.16 -6.89 -12.89
CA TYR A 166 -2.24 -6.53 -13.80
C TYR A 166 -2.90 -5.21 -13.41
N PHE A 167 -3.28 -5.05 -12.13
CA PHE A 167 -3.89 -3.83 -11.64
C PHE A 167 -2.96 -2.63 -11.82
N LYS A 168 -1.66 -2.76 -11.57
CA LYS A 168 -0.72 -1.67 -11.80
C LYS A 168 -0.72 -1.21 -13.26
N GLU A 169 -0.80 -2.13 -14.21
CA GLU A 169 -0.84 -1.79 -15.63
C GLU A 169 -2.14 -1.08 -16.04
N VAL A 170 -3.30 -1.52 -15.53
CA VAL A 170 -4.61 -0.97 -15.97
C VAL A 170 -5.13 0.19 -15.13
N THR A 171 -4.72 0.30 -13.85
CA THR A 171 -5.28 1.29 -12.90
C THR A 171 -4.32 2.41 -12.54
N PHE A 172 -3.01 2.29 -12.76
CA PHE A 172 -2.05 3.29 -12.28
C PHE A 172 -2.31 4.69 -12.84
N SER A 173 -2.52 4.82 -14.16
CA SER A 173 -2.79 6.12 -14.78
C SER A 173 -4.14 6.73 -14.33
N PRO A 174 -5.26 5.98 -14.33
CA PRO A 174 -6.52 6.46 -13.74
C PRO A 174 -6.39 6.88 -12.26
N LEU A 175 -5.70 6.08 -11.45
CA LEU A 175 -5.45 6.40 -10.04
C LEU A 175 -4.56 7.64 -9.89
N GLN A 176 -3.56 7.82 -10.74
CA GLN A 176 -2.73 9.01 -10.75
C GLN A 176 -3.56 10.26 -11.06
N GLY A 177 -4.43 10.20 -12.07
CA GLY A 177 -5.35 11.29 -12.41
C GLY A 177 -6.34 11.62 -11.29
N LEU A 178 -6.72 10.64 -10.48
CA LEU A 178 -7.57 10.82 -9.29
C LEU A 178 -6.79 11.39 -8.09
N PHE A 179 -5.59 10.87 -7.83
CA PHE A 179 -4.81 11.15 -6.63
C PHE A 179 -4.12 12.51 -6.70
N ALA A 180 -3.48 12.83 -7.83
CA ALA A 180 -2.69 14.05 -7.98
C ALA A 180 -3.42 15.32 -7.55
N PRO A 181 -4.63 15.64 -8.05
CA PRO A 181 -5.32 16.87 -7.64
C PRO A 181 -5.73 16.87 -6.16
N LYS A 182 -6.02 15.70 -5.56
CA LYS A 182 -6.39 15.59 -4.14
C LYS A 182 -5.18 15.78 -3.23
N ILE A 183 -4.05 15.19 -3.62
CA ILE A 183 -2.79 15.34 -2.93
C ILE A 183 -2.35 16.79 -2.97
N ASP A 184 -2.34 17.42 -4.15
CA ASP A 184 -1.99 18.83 -4.29
C ASP A 184 -2.91 19.74 -3.47
N ALA A 185 -4.22 19.49 -3.48
CA ALA A 185 -5.16 20.25 -2.65
C ALA A 185 -4.85 20.14 -1.16
N GLN A 186 -4.42 18.97 -0.68
CA GLN A 186 -4.02 18.78 0.71
C GLN A 186 -2.68 19.47 1.02
N LEU A 187 -1.69 19.34 0.13
CA LEU A 187 -0.35 19.92 0.27
C LEU A 187 -0.33 21.44 0.16
N ASN A 188 -1.40 22.04 -0.38
CA ASN A 188 -1.62 23.48 -0.40
C ASN A 188 -2.21 24.04 0.89
N LYS A 189 -2.61 23.20 1.85
CA LYS A 189 -3.11 23.67 3.16
C LYS A 189 -1.96 24.21 4.01
N ASP A 190 -2.26 25.26 4.77
CA ASP A 190 -1.32 25.81 5.74
C ASP A 190 -1.02 24.77 6.83
N LEU A 191 0.26 24.61 7.17
CA LEU A 191 0.74 23.66 8.17
C LEU A 191 0.61 24.19 9.62
N GLY A 192 -0.08 25.31 9.82
CA GLY A 192 -0.06 26.08 11.06
C GLY A 192 1.19 26.96 11.19
N LEU A 193 1.94 27.13 10.10
CA LEU A 193 3.25 27.80 10.04
C LEU A 193 3.20 29.09 9.21
N GLY A 194 2.04 29.44 8.65
CA GLY A 194 1.91 30.55 7.70
C GLY A 194 2.35 30.18 6.27
N PHE A 195 2.59 28.89 6.03
CA PHE A 195 2.92 28.34 4.72
C PHE A 195 2.44 26.89 4.58
N SER A 196 2.31 26.44 3.33
CA SER A 196 1.96 25.07 2.96
C SER A 196 3.18 24.22 2.59
N ALA A 197 3.01 22.90 2.51
CA ALA A 197 4.08 21.99 2.06
C ALA A 197 4.55 22.33 0.63
N ASN A 198 3.62 22.68 -0.27
CA ASN A 198 3.97 23.11 -1.64
C ASN A 198 4.74 24.43 -1.67
N GLN A 199 4.41 25.38 -0.80
CA GLN A 199 5.16 26.64 -0.67
C GLN A 199 6.56 26.39 -0.13
N ALA A 200 6.70 25.55 0.91
CA ALA A 200 8.00 25.17 1.46
C ALA A 200 8.89 24.51 0.40
N TRP A 201 8.34 23.57 -0.38
CA TRP A 201 9.04 22.92 -1.49
C TRP A 201 9.46 23.91 -2.57
N SER A 202 8.55 24.80 -2.99
CA SER A 202 8.83 25.80 -4.01
C SER A 202 9.95 26.76 -3.58
N SER A 203 9.92 27.22 -2.33
CA SER A 203 10.97 28.06 -1.77
C SER A 203 12.31 27.34 -1.71
N LEU A 204 12.33 26.07 -1.26
CA LEU A 204 13.54 25.25 -1.23
C LEU A 204 14.15 25.06 -2.63
N ARG A 205 13.33 24.61 -3.58
CA ARG A 205 13.70 24.42 -4.99
C ARG A 205 14.30 25.69 -5.58
N ASN A 206 13.61 26.82 -5.40
CA ASN A 206 14.05 28.11 -5.95
C ASN A 206 15.35 28.57 -5.31
N ALA A 207 15.50 28.45 -3.99
CA ALA A 207 16.71 28.82 -3.29
C ALA A 207 17.92 28.01 -3.77
N ILE A 208 17.78 26.69 -3.86
CA ILE A 208 18.87 25.79 -4.29
C ILE A 208 19.23 26.04 -5.75
N ASN A 209 18.24 26.05 -6.64
CA ASN A 209 18.51 26.22 -8.07
C ASN A 209 19.10 27.61 -8.37
N THR A 210 18.67 28.65 -7.66
CA THR A 210 19.25 30.01 -7.77
C THR A 210 20.69 30.05 -7.26
N ALA A 211 20.96 29.41 -6.12
CA ALA A 211 22.31 29.32 -5.57
C ALA A 211 23.25 28.59 -6.54
N LEU A 212 22.81 27.44 -7.08
CA LEU A 212 23.58 26.69 -8.08
C LEU A 212 23.82 27.50 -9.36
N ASN A 213 22.83 28.24 -9.86
CA ASN A 213 23.02 29.15 -11.00
C ASN A 213 24.12 30.20 -10.74
N THR A 214 24.15 30.74 -9.52
CA THR A 214 25.13 31.76 -9.12
C THR A 214 26.53 31.16 -8.98
N ILE A 215 26.63 29.96 -8.39
CA ILE A 215 27.89 29.22 -8.25
C ILE A 215 28.45 28.86 -9.62
N GLU A 216 27.64 28.21 -10.47
CA GLU A 216 28.06 27.75 -11.79
C GLU A 216 28.42 28.92 -12.73
N GLY A 217 27.71 30.05 -12.61
CA GLY A 217 27.96 31.27 -13.38
C GLY A 217 29.20 32.06 -12.96
N ASN A 218 29.81 31.76 -11.81
CA ASN A 218 31.01 32.44 -11.31
C ASN A 218 32.20 31.47 -11.22
N PHE A 219 33.25 31.72 -12.01
CA PHE A 219 34.42 30.85 -12.07
C PHE A 219 35.06 30.54 -10.71
N LEU A 220 35.22 31.55 -9.85
CA LEU A 220 35.86 31.38 -8.54
C LEU A 220 34.98 30.55 -7.61
N LEU A 221 33.68 30.85 -7.53
CA LEU A 221 32.74 30.09 -6.71
C LEU A 221 32.61 28.65 -7.19
N ASN A 222 32.53 28.43 -8.51
CA ASN A 222 32.45 27.09 -9.09
C ASN A 222 33.70 26.26 -8.72
N THR A 223 34.89 26.86 -8.83
CA THR A 223 36.15 26.19 -8.46
C THR A 223 36.19 25.83 -6.97
N LEU A 224 35.75 26.74 -6.09
CA LEU A 224 35.68 26.48 -4.65
C LEU A 224 34.64 25.40 -4.32
N TYR A 225 33.47 25.45 -4.95
CA TYR A 225 32.41 24.46 -4.76
C TYR A 225 32.90 23.06 -5.17
N GLN A 226 33.50 22.89 -6.35
CA GLN A 226 34.02 21.61 -6.81
C GLN A 226 35.14 21.04 -5.92
N SER A 227 35.91 21.91 -5.24
CA SER A 227 36.98 21.50 -4.32
C SER A 227 36.51 21.31 -2.87
N SER A 228 35.28 21.72 -2.55
CA SER A 228 34.76 21.69 -1.18
C SER A 228 34.35 20.30 -0.68
N GLY A 229 34.10 19.36 -1.61
CA GLY A 229 33.59 18.03 -1.29
C GLY A 229 32.08 17.99 -0.99
N TYR A 230 31.37 19.13 -1.00
CA TYR A 230 29.92 19.17 -0.88
C TYR A 230 29.24 18.91 -2.23
N THR A 231 28.19 18.09 -2.21
CA THR A 231 27.35 17.81 -3.38
C THR A 231 25.91 18.21 -3.09
N VAL A 232 25.41 19.21 -3.82
CA VAL A 232 24.00 19.60 -3.85
C VAL A 232 23.52 19.45 -5.29
N ASN A 233 22.45 18.67 -5.47
CA ASN A 233 21.86 18.45 -6.78
C ASN A 233 20.79 19.51 -7.08
N ARG A 234 20.63 19.83 -8.37
CA ARG A 234 19.51 20.64 -8.84
C ARG A 234 18.21 19.90 -8.59
N ILE A 235 17.20 20.64 -8.13
CA ILE A 235 15.85 20.10 -7.90
C ILE A 235 15.05 20.34 -9.18
N SER A 236 14.94 19.30 -10.00
CA SER A 236 14.16 19.33 -11.25
C SER A 236 12.66 19.22 -10.99
N GLN A 237 12.27 18.43 -9.99
CA GLN A 237 10.89 18.20 -9.61
C GLN A 237 10.18 19.49 -9.20
N GLU A 238 9.12 19.83 -9.93
CA GLU A 238 8.40 21.08 -9.74
C GLU A 238 7.44 21.02 -8.56
N SER A 239 6.72 19.91 -8.44
CA SER A 239 5.74 19.67 -7.39
C SER A 239 6.17 18.49 -6.52
N ILE A 240 6.17 18.71 -5.20
CA ILE A 240 6.26 17.61 -4.22
C ILE A 240 5.00 16.73 -4.24
N GLY A 241 3.90 17.24 -4.82
CA GLY A 241 2.67 16.48 -5.06
C GLY A 241 2.84 15.34 -6.06
N ASP A 242 3.65 15.51 -7.10
CA ASP A 242 3.94 14.42 -8.05
C ASP A 242 4.68 13.27 -7.37
N PHE A 243 5.71 13.61 -6.57
CA PHE A 243 6.43 12.65 -5.74
C PHE A 243 5.50 11.95 -4.76
N ALA A 244 4.69 12.72 -4.03
CA ALA A 244 3.74 12.19 -3.06
C ALA A 244 2.73 11.26 -3.73
N THR A 245 2.23 11.62 -4.92
CA THR A 245 1.30 10.80 -5.71
C THR A 245 1.94 9.49 -6.11
N GLU A 246 3.13 9.52 -6.70
CA GLU A 246 3.81 8.29 -7.11
C GLU A 246 4.11 7.37 -5.91
N LYS A 247 4.59 7.93 -4.79
CA LYS A 247 4.85 7.16 -3.56
C LYS A 247 3.57 6.61 -2.94
N ALA A 248 2.49 7.39 -2.92
CA ALA A 248 1.19 6.92 -2.45
C ALA A 248 0.68 5.74 -3.29
N LEU A 249 0.72 5.84 -4.62
CA LEU A 249 0.31 4.75 -5.51
C LEU A 249 1.19 3.51 -5.34
N ASN A 250 2.51 3.68 -5.25
CA ASN A 250 3.42 2.56 -4.98
C ASN A 250 3.08 1.87 -3.65
N GLY A 251 2.75 2.63 -2.61
CA GLY A 251 2.30 2.08 -1.33
C GLY A 251 0.95 1.36 -1.41
N LEU A 252 0.01 1.90 -2.19
CA LEU A 252 -1.27 1.26 -2.49
C LEU A 252 -1.08 -0.10 -3.17
N PHE A 253 -0.29 -0.17 -4.23
CA PHE A 253 -0.02 -1.45 -4.91
C PHE A 253 0.80 -2.42 -4.05
N TYR A 254 1.70 -1.93 -3.19
CA TYR A 254 2.37 -2.78 -2.21
C TYR A 254 1.34 -3.45 -1.29
N LYS A 255 0.40 -2.68 -0.76
CA LYS A 255 -0.64 -3.19 0.14
C LYS A 255 -1.60 -4.15 -0.57
N VAL A 256 -1.99 -3.86 -1.82
CA VAL A 256 -2.78 -4.77 -2.67
C VAL A 256 -2.06 -6.10 -2.86
N GLY A 257 -0.75 -6.06 -3.15
CA GLY A 257 0.07 -7.27 -3.24
C GLY A 257 0.09 -8.08 -1.94
N GLU A 258 0.20 -7.44 -0.79
CA GLU A 258 0.13 -8.13 0.50
C GLU A 258 -1.24 -8.79 0.75
N GLU A 259 -2.35 -8.14 0.37
CA GLU A 259 -3.68 -8.76 0.46
C GLU A 259 -3.85 -9.92 -0.55
N GLU A 260 -3.35 -9.79 -1.78
CA GLU A 260 -3.34 -10.88 -2.76
C GLU A 260 -2.60 -12.11 -2.23
N LYS A 261 -1.42 -11.93 -1.64
CA LYS A 261 -0.65 -13.04 -1.04
C LYS A 261 -1.42 -13.72 0.10
N LYS A 262 -2.17 -12.97 0.91
CA LYS A 262 -3.01 -13.56 1.97
C LYS A 262 -4.14 -14.41 1.38
N ILE A 263 -4.76 -13.93 0.30
CA ILE A 263 -5.79 -14.67 -0.43
C ILE A 263 -5.21 -15.97 -0.98
N ARG A 264 -4.04 -15.92 -1.62
CA ARG A 264 -3.37 -17.10 -2.18
C ARG A 264 -2.94 -18.09 -1.11
N LYS A 265 -2.43 -17.64 0.04
CA LYS A 265 -2.00 -18.52 1.14
C LYS A 265 -3.13 -19.33 1.76
N ASN A 266 -4.35 -18.77 1.85
CA ASN A 266 -5.50 -19.45 2.46
C ASN A 266 -6.76 -19.31 1.60
N PRO A 267 -6.82 -19.90 0.40
CA PRO A 267 -7.93 -19.70 -0.53
C PRO A 267 -9.27 -20.15 0.05
N TYR A 268 -9.28 -21.20 0.87
CA TYR A 268 -10.49 -21.78 1.46
C TYR A 268 -11.25 -20.83 2.40
N ILE A 269 -10.53 -20.01 3.19
CA ILE A 269 -11.16 -19.02 4.08
C ILE A 269 -11.94 -17.99 3.26
N TRP A 270 -11.36 -17.57 2.14
CA TRP A 270 -12.01 -16.63 1.24
C TRP A 270 -13.11 -17.31 0.43
N ALA A 271 -12.88 -18.55 -0.01
CA ALA A 271 -13.87 -19.34 -0.74
C ALA A 271 -15.13 -19.58 0.09
N GLU A 272 -15.06 -19.84 1.40
CA GLU A 272 -16.26 -20.05 2.23
C GLU A 272 -17.13 -18.78 2.33
N ASP A 273 -16.52 -17.61 2.58
CA ASP A 273 -17.22 -16.31 2.63
C ASP A 273 -17.76 -15.91 1.24
N ILE A 274 -17.00 -16.20 0.19
CA ILE A 274 -17.40 -15.96 -1.21
C ILE A 274 -18.53 -16.89 -1.63
N ILE A 275 -18.45 -18.18 -1.28
CA ILE A 275 -19.50 -19.16 -1.55
C ILE A 275 -20.77 -18.75 -0.78
N GLN A 276 -20.66 -18.35 0.48
CA GLN A 276 -21.82 -17.82 1.22
C GLN A 276 -22.40 -16.53 0.61
N LYS A 277 -21.58 -15.59 0.14
CA LYS A 277 -22.09 -14.34 -0.46
C LYS A 277 -22.70 -14.56 -1.84
N VAL A 278 -22.05 -15.34 -2.69
CA VAL A 278 -22.46 -15.60 -4.08
C VAL A 278 -23.62 -16.57 -4.14
N PHE A 279 -23.65 -17.60 -3.28
CA PHE A 279 -24.69 -18.64 -3.32
C PHE A 279 -25.70 -18.53 -2.17
N GLY A 280 -25.34 -18.00 -1.01
CA GLY A 280 -26.31 -17.78 0.08
C GLY A 280 -27.37 -16.72 -0.25
N SER A 281 -27.11 -15.82 -1.20
CA SER A 281 -28.10 -14.88 -1.73
C SER A 281 -29.11 -15.49 -2.71
N VAL A 282 -28.82 -16.70 -3.24
CA VAL A 282 -29.70 -17.45 -4.15
C VAL A 282 -30.69 -18.32 -3.37
N TYR A 283 -30.38 -18.70 -2.13
CA TYR A 283 -31.20 -19.60 -1.30
C TYR A 283 -32.03 -18.91 -0.20
N VAL A 284 -32.00 -17.58 -0.11
CA VAL A 284 -32.90 -16.81 0.76
C VAL A 284 -33.98 -16.12 -0.08
N LYS A 285 -34.97 -16.91 -0.50
CA LYS A 285 -36.35 -16.46 -0.76
C LYS A 285 -37.32 -17.64 -0.62
#